data_AF-A0A959V2M6-F1
#
_entry.id   AF-A0A959V2M6-F1
#
_cell.length_a   1.000
_cell.length_b   1.000
_cell.length_c   1.000
_cell.angle_alpha   90.00
_cell.angle_beta   90.00
_cell.angle_gamma   90.00
#
_symmetry.space_group_name_H-M   'P 1'
#
loop_
_entity.id
_entity.type
_entity.pdbx_description
1 polymer ?
#
loop_
_entity_poly.entity_id
_entity_poly.type
_entity_poly.pdbx_seq_one_letter_code
_entity_poly.pdbx_strand_id
1 'polypeptide(L)'
;MHSLLDRPYRTERTQGAHWRSALSFGAFVFLFLAVFKPFGLSGWHGSVWLLALGYGATTSLVMLVLNVAVPTALPAWFDEERWTVGREIGWVLVNLATIGAANLGYSHLAGIGGLSLRNLLVFEGYTLLVGIIPVTLGVLWTEYRQARPYRSGSASLNTELESHPSPGTGEGVRVTIPSGTSRDDLELALEDLLFIRSDGNYVEVYHLDLERPVRSLLRCSL
;
A
#
# COMPACT_ATOMS: atom_id res chain seq x y z
N MET A 1 10.42 12.45 -15.16
CA MET A 1 10.28 11.01 -14.80
C MET A 1 10.17 10.93 -13.29
N HIS A 2 8.98 10.73 -12.73
CA HIS A 2 8.87 10.51 -11.28
C HIS A 2 9.51 9.15 -10.94
N SER A 3 10.48 9.14 -10.03
CA SER A 3 11.13 7.93 -9.53
C SER A 3 10.06 6.98 -8.97
N LEU A 4 10.15 5.69 -9.29
CA LEU A 4 9.22 4.67 -8.76
C LEU A 4 9.18 4.67 -7.22
N LEU A 5 10.26 5.10 -6.57
CA LEU A 5 10.41 5.15 -5.11
C LEU A 5 9.65 6.31 -4.46
N ASP A 6 9.37 7.39 -5.19
CA ASP A 6 8.71 8.60 -4.66
C ASP A 6 7.18 8.53 -4.80
N ARG A 7 6.66 7.44 -5.37
CA ARG A 7 5.21 7.26 -5.48
C ARG A 7 4.60 7.11 -4.09
N PRO A 8 3.45 7.76 -3.83
CA PRO A 8 2.74 7.58 -2.56
C PRO A 8 2.31 6.12 -2.43
N TYR A 9 2.58 5.54 -1.27
CA TYR A 9 2.19 4.17 -0.92
C TYR A 9 1.04 4.25 0.09
N ARG A 10 -0.17 3.89 -0.35
CA ARG A 10 -1.36 3.88 0.50
C ARG A 10 -1.37 2.62 1.36
N THR A 11 -1.08 2.79 2.64
CA THR A 11 -1.02 1.69 3.61
C THR A 11 -2.37 1.52 4.29
N GLU A 12 -2.81 0.28 4.53
CA GLU A 12 -4.06 0.04 5.27
C GLU A 12 -3.93 0.46 6.74
N ARG A 13 -4.72 1.44 7.17
CA ARG A 13 -4.67 2.01 8.53
C ARG A 13 -5.39 1.20 9.61
N THR A 14 -6.18 0.19 9.26
CA THR A 14 -6.98 -0.51 10.28
C THR A 14 -6.06 -1.33 11.17
N GLN A 15 -5.99 -1.00 12.46
CA GLN A 15 -5.19 -1.76 13.44
C GLN A 15 -5.51 -3.26 13.36
N GLY A 16 -6.78 -3.64 13.16
CA GLY A 16 -7.19 -5.03 12.95
C GLY A 16 -6.56 -5.72 11.72
N ALA A 17 -6.16 -4.99 10.68
CA ALA A 17 -5.38 -5.56 9.58
C ALA A 17 -3.93 -5.83 9.98
N HIS A 18 -3.28 -4.92 10.71
CA HIS A 18 -1.92 -5.15 11.22
C HIS A 18 -1.86 -6.32 12.21
N TRP A 19 -2.85 -6.45 13.10
CA TRP A 19 -2.97 -7.60 13.99
C TRP A 19 -3.13 -8.91 13.22
N ARG A 20 -4.05 -8.95 12.25
CA ARG A 20 -4.24 -10.14 11.40
C ARG A 20 -2.97 -10.48 10.63
N SER A 21 -2.31 -9.49 10.04
CA SER A 21 -1.06 -9.68 9.30
C SER A 21 0.05 -10.27 10.19
N ALA A 22 0.28 -9.67 11.37
CA ALA A 22 1.29 -10.15 12.31
C ALA A 22 1.03 -11.60 12.76
N LEU A 23 -0.22 -11.93 13.12
CA LEU A 23 -0.60 -13.28 13.53
C LEU A 23 -0.51 -14.28 12.37
N SER A 24 -0.91 -13.90 11.16
CA SER A 24 -0.78 -14.74 9.96
C SER A 24 0.69 -15.01 9.61
N PHE A 25 1.56 -14.01 9.72
CA PHE A 25 3.00 -14.17 9.51
C PHE A 25 3.63 -15.11 10.53
N GLY A 26 3.38 -14.89 11.82
CA GLY A 26 3.92 -15.77 12.86
C GLY A 26 3.36 -17.19 12.78
N ALA A 27 2.07 -17.35 12.44
CA ALA A 27 1.48 -18.67 12.20
C ALA A 27 2.12 -19.37 11.00
N PHE A 28 2.40 -18.63 9.92
CA PHE A 28 3.13 -19.17 8.78
C PHE A 28 4.54 -19.64 9.18
N VAL A 29 5.31 -18.81 9.89
CA VAL A 29 6.66 -19.18 10.36
C VAL A 29 6.60 -20.42 11.25
N PHE A 30 5.67 -20.46 12.21
CA PHE A 30 5.47 -21.62 13.08
C PHE A 30 5.20 -22.90 12.28
N LEU A 31 4.20 -22.88 11.40
CA LEU A 31 3.81 -24.05 10.61
C LEU A 31 4.94 -24.48 9.67
N PHE A 32 5.59 -23.52 9.02
CA PHE A 32 6.70 -23.78 8.11
C PHE A 32 7.85 -24.49 8.83
N LEU A 33 8.28 -23.98 9.98
CA LEU A 33 9.37 -24.60 10.76
C LEU A 33 8.95 -25.95 11.37
N ALA A 34 7.72 -26.07 11.87
CA ALA A 34 7.23 -27.31 12.49
C ALA A 34 7.09 -28.47 11.49
N VAL A 35 6.60 -28.17 10.28
CA VAL A 35 6.34 -29.19 9.23
C VAL A 35 7.62 -29.51 8.45
N PHE A 36 8.31 -28.49 7.91
CA PHE A 36 9.44 -28.71 7.00
C PHE A 36 10.76 -28.91 7.73
N LYS A 37 10.87 -28.47 8.99
CA LYS A 37 12.08 -28.58 9.84
C LYS A 37 13.38 -28.20 9.09
N PRO A 38 13.41 -27.02 8.43
CA PRO A 38 14.58 -26.58 7.68
C PRO A 38 15.76 -26.25 8.61
N PHE A 39 16.91 -25.89 8.03
CA PHE A 39 18.05 -25.31 8.78
C PHE A 39 18.61 -26.20 9.90
N GLY A 40 18.51 -27.52 9.76
CA GLY A 40 19.04 -28.48 10.74
C GLY A 40 18.13 -28.75 11.93
N LEU A 41 16.88 -28.23 11.92
CA LEU A 41 15.87 -28.51 12.96
C LEU A 41 15.50 -29.99 13.07
N SER A 42 15.80 -30.81 12.06
CA SER A 42 15.60 -32.26 12.10
C SER A 42 16.48 -32.97 13.14
N GLY A 43 17.64 -32.42 13.50
CA GLY A 43 18.56 -32.96 14.51
C GLY A 43 18.34 -32.43 15.92
N TRP A 44 17.29 -31.62 16.14
CA TRP A 44 16.97 -31.06 17.44
C TRP A 44 16.43 -32.14 18.39
N HIS A 45 17.02 -32.25 19.58
CA HIS A 45 16.65 -33.27 20.57
C HIS A 45 15.39 -32.90 21.37
N GLY A 46 15.02 -31.61 21.41
CA GLY A 46 13.80 -31.14 22.07
C GLY A 46 12.56 -31.17 21.18
N SER A 47 11.45 -30.64 21.69
CA SER A 47 10.23 -30.48 20.89
C SER A 47 10.42 -29.41 19.81
N VAL A 48 10.53 -29.83 18.55
CA VAL A 48 10.60 -28.93 17.38
C VAL A 48 9.34 -28.05 17.29
N TRP A 49 8.18 -28.58 17.67
CA TRP A 49 6.93 -27.82 17.70
C TRP A 49 6.98 -26.66 18.69
N LEU A 50 7.53 -26.88 19.89
CA LEU A 50 7.65 -25.83 20.89
C LEU A 50 8.66 -24.75 20.45
N LEU A 51 9.76 -25.18 19.85
CA LEU A 51 10.78 -24.28 19.32
C LEU A 51 10.24 -23.44 18.15
N ALA A 52 9.53 -24.07 17.21
CA ALA A 52 8.86 -23.41 16.10
C ALA A 52 7.79 -22.41 16.59
N LEU A 53 7.05 -22.78 17.64
CA LEU A 53 6.04 -21.89 18.24
C LEU A 53 6.71 -20.64 18.82
N GLY A 54 7.88 -20.80 19.45
CA GLY A 54 8.68 -19.68 19.92
C GLY A 54 9.08 -18.72 18.80
N TYR A 55 9.64 -19.23 17.70
CA TYR A 55 9.99 -18.38 16.54
C TYR A 55 8.77 -17.68 15.93
N GLY A 56 7.63 -18.39 15.78
CA GLY A 56 6.38 -17.80 15.30
C GLY A 56 5.86 -16.70 16.23
N ALA A 57 5.89 -16.94 17.55
CA ALA A 57 5.47 -15.98 18.56
C ALA A 57 6.39 -14.75 18.62
N THR A 58 7.71 -14.96 18.56
CA THR A 58 8.70 -13.88 18.48
C THR A 58 8.46 -13.02 17.24
N THR A 59 8.22 -13.64 16.08
CA THR A 59 7.91 -12.93 14.83
C THR A 59 6.64 -12.09 14.97
N SER A 60 5.54 -12.68 15.45
CA SER A 60 4.28 -11.96 15.69
C SER A 60 4.47 -10.78 16.64
N LEU A 61 5.19 -10.98 17.75
CA LEU A 61 5.41 -9.96 18.76
C LEU A 61 6.21 -8.78 18.19
N VAL A 62 7.30 -9.06 17.47
CA VAL A 62 8.10 -8.02 16.81
C VAL A 62 7.26 -7.25 15.80
N MET A 63 6.47 -7.94 14.97
CA MET A 63 5.60 -7.29 14.00
C MET A 63 4.50 -6.44 14.66
N LEU A 64 3.94 -6.85 15.80
CA LEU A 64 2.98 -6.05 16.54
C LEU A 64 3.61 -4.81 17.15
N VAL A 65 4.81 -4.93 17.74
CA VAL A 65 5.54 -3.79 18.27
C VAL A 65 5.86 -2.80 17.14
N LEU A 66 6.43 -3.28 16.04
CA LEU A 66 6.82 -2.43 14.93
C LEU A 66 5.62 -1.87 14.15
N ASN A 67 4.59 -2.64 13.84
CA ASN A 67 3.52 -2.18 12.95
C ASN A 67 2.26 -1.69 13.68
N VAL A 68 2.20 -1.81 15.01
CA VAL A 68 1.09 -1.28 15.82
C VAL A 68 1.59 -0.30 16.87
N ALA A 69 2.52 -0.71 17.73
CA ALA A 69 2.95 0.16 18.84
C ALA A 69 3.77 1.37 18.36
N VAL A 70 4.76 1.16 17.48
CA VAL A 70 5.63 2.23 16.98
C VAL A 70 4.87 3.29 16.15
N PRO A 71 3.96 2.95 15.22
CA PRO A 71 3.18 3.92 14.49
C PRO A 71 2.18 4.67 15.37
N THR A 72 1.67 4.02 16.42
CA THR A 72 0.81 4.68 17.41
C THR A 72 1.59 5.67 18.28
N ALA A 73 2.85 5.36 18.60
CA ALA A 73 3.71 6.23 19.40
C ALA A 73 4.34 7.39 18.58
N LEU A 74 4.57 7.18 17.28
CA LEU A 74 5.23 8.13 16.38
C LEU A 74 4.37 8.45 15.14
N PRO A 75 3.12 8.93 15.30
CA PRO A 75 2.18 9.09 14.19
C PRO A 75 2.68 10.09 13.13
N ALA A 76 3.49 11.08 13.50
CA ALA A 76 4.05 12.07 12.59
C ALA A 76 5.06 11.48 11.58
N TRP A 77 5.69 10.34 11.90
CA TRP A 77 6.64 9.70 10.98
C TRP A 77 5.93 8.78 9.98
N PHE A 78 4.82 8.18 10.39
CA PHE A 78 3.97 7.30 9.57
C PHE A 78 2.80 8.06 8.93
N ASP A 79 3.03 9.33 8.56
CA ASP A 79 2.04 10.14 7.85
C ASP A 79 1.85 9.61 6.42
N GLU A 80 0.62 9.19 6.10
CA GLU A 80 0.24 8.51 4.87
C GLU A 80 0.37 9.42 3.64
N GLU A 81 0.12 10.73 3.79
CA GLU A 81 0.25 11.69 2.69
C GLU A 81 1.69 11.80 2.17
N ARG A 82 2.66 11.49 3.05
CA ARG A 82 4.09 11.55 2.78
C ARG A 82 4.74 10.17 2.72
N TRP A 83 3.96 9.10 2.84
CA TRP A 83 4.47 7.74 2.83
C TRP A 83 4.74 7.31 1.40
N THR A 84 5.99 7.00 1.08
CA THR A 84 6.42 6.63 -0.26
C THR A 84 6.84 5.17 -0.33
N VAL A 85 6.88 4.61 -1.55
CA VAL A 85 7.36 3.23 -1.78
C VAL A 85 8.76 3.01 -1.19
N GLY A 86 9.66 4.00 -1.29
CA GLY A 86 10.99 3.90 -0.69
C GLY A 86 10.96 3.80 0.85
N ARG A 87 10.06 4.54 1.52
CA ARG A 87 9.87 4.45 2.97
C ARG A 87 9.33 3.08 3.38
N GLU A 88 8.37 2.55 2.62
CA GLU A 88 7.83 1.22 2.86
C GLU A 88 8.90 0.14 2.73
N ILE A 89 9.72 0.17 1.68
CA ILE A 89 10.84 -0.77 1.52
C ILE A 89 11.80 -0.67 2.70
N GLY A 90 12.19 0.55 3.09
CA GLY A 90 13.01 0.78 4.28
C GLY A 90 12.38 0.20 5.55
N TRP A 91 11.07 0.36 5.72
CA TRP A 91 10.33 -0.17 6.85
C TRP A 91 10.26 -1.69 6.88
N VAL A 92 10.05 -2.33 5.73
CA VAL A 92 10.13 -3.79 5.58
C VAL A 92 11.52 -4.31 5.94
N LEU A 93 12.59 -3.61 5.53
CA LEU A 93 13.96 -3.97 5.90
C LEU A 93 14.20 -3.85 7.42
N VAL A 94 13.66 -2.81 8.06
CA VAL A 94 13.72 -2.67 9.54
C VAL A 94 12.97 -3.82 10.22
N ASN A 95 11.81 -4.21 9.70
CA ASN A 95 11.07 -5.36 10.20
C ASN A 95 11.89 -6.65 10.10
N LEU A 96 12.44 -6.95 8.92
CA LEU A 96 13.26 -8.15 8.69
C LEU A 96 14.47 -8.19 9.63
N ALA A 97 15.22 -7.09 9.71
CA ALA A 97 16.40 -7.00 10.57
C ALA A 97 16.08 -7.19 12.05
N THR A 98 14.96 -6.61 12.51
CA THR A 98 14.54 -6.74 13.90
C THR A 98 14.03 -8.15 14.21
N ILE A 99 13.31 -8.78 13.27
CA ILE A 99 12.84 -10.17 13.41
C ILE A 99 14.04 -11.12 13.45
N GLY A 100 15.01 -10.97 12.55
CA GLY A 100 16.22 -11.80 12.53
C GLY A 100 17.04 -11.68 13.81
N ALA A 101 17.23 -10.44 14.30
CA ALA A 101 17.89 -10.19 15.58
C ALA A 101 17.13 -10.79 16.77
N ALA A 102 15.81 -10.65 16.82
CA ALA A 102 14.97 -11.23 17.87
C ALA A 102 14.99 -12.76 17.85
N ASN A 103 14.97 -13.36 16.66
CA ASN A 103 15.08 -14.81 16.48
C ASN A 103 16.44 -15.35 16.93
N LEU A 104 17.54 -14.61 16.67
CA LEU A 104 18.84 -14.96 17.24
C LEU A 104 18.81 -14.88 18.78
N GLY A 105 18.21 -13.84 19.35
CA GLY A 105 18.04 -13.69 20.79
C GLY A 105 17.27 -14.88 21.40
N TYR A 106 16.15 -15.25 20.78
CA TYR A 106 15.38 -16.43 21.17
C TYR A 106 16.20 -17.73 21.06
N SER A 107 16.97 -17.88 19.97
CA SER A 107 17.85 -19.04 19.76
C SER A 107 18.91 -19.16 20.85
N HIS A 108 19.55 -18.06 21.21
CA HIS A 108 20.52 -17.99 22.29
C HIS A 108 19.90 -18.40 23.63
N LEU A 109 18.69 -17.91 23.94
CA LEU A 109 17.95 -18.31 25.14
C LEU A 109 17.56 -19.79 25.13
N ALA A 110 17.29 -20.36 23.95
CA ALA A 110 17.05 -21.79 23.77
C ALA A 110 18.33 -22.66 23.79
N GLY A 111 19.51 -22.06 23.97
CA GLY A 111 20.81 -22.74 23.94
C GLY A 111 21.31 -23.10 22.53
N ILE A 112 20.69 -22.54 21.49
CA ILE A 112 21.02 -22.77 20.08
C ILE A 112 21.99 -21.67 19.62
N GLY A 113 23.28 -21.91 19.89
CA GLY A 113 24.36 -21.04 19.45
C GLY A 113 24.56 -19.75 20.26
N GLY A 114 25.68 -19.07 20.02
CA GLY A 114 26.07 -17.84 20.70
C GLY A 114 25.61 -16.57 19.99
N LEU A 115 25.58 -15.45 20.72
CA LEU A 115 25.43 -14.11 20.13
C LEU A 115 26.72 -13.73 19.39
N SER A 116 26.70 -13.84 18.06
CA SER A 116 27.82 -13.43 17.21
C SER A 116 27.30 -12.79 15.93
N LEU A 117 28.11 -11.91 15.32
CA LEU A 117 27.77 -11.27 14.05
C LEU A 117 27.54 -12.31 12.94
N ARG A 118 28.34 -13.39 12.94
CA ARG A 118 28.16 -14.51 12.01
C ARG A 118 26.78 -15.14 12.16
N ASN A 119 26.37 -15.44 13.39
CA ASN A 119 25.04 -16.03 13.63
C ASN A 119 23.93 -15.05 13.29
N LEU A 120 24.10 -13.75 13.59
CA LEU A 120 23.15 -12.72 13.19
C LEU A 120 22.92 -12.72 11.68
N LEU A 121 23.98 -12.72 10.88
CA LEU A 121 23.87 -12.76 9.41
C LEU A 121 23.21 -14.05 8.91
N VAL A 122 23.47 -15.19 9.55
CA VAL A 122 22.82 -16.47 9.22
C VAL A 122 21.33 -16.44 9.52
N PHE A 123 20.94 -15.96 10.70
CA PHE A 123 19.53 -15.83 11.10
C PHE A 123 18.78 -14.79 10.24
N GLU A 124 19.46 -13.72 9.84
CA GLU A 124 18.92 -12.75 8.89
C GLU A 124 18.67 -13.40 7.53
N GLY A 125 19.63 -14.19 7.03
CA GLY A 125 19.46 -14.97 5.80
C GLY A 125 18.29 -15.94 5.86
N TYR A 126 18.10 -16.65 6.99
CA TYR A 126 16.94 -17.52 7.20
C TYR A 126 15.63 -16.72 7.24
N THR A 127 15.62 -15.58 7.92
CA THR A 127 14.43 -14.71 8.04
C THR A 127 14.04 -14.15 6.68
N LEU A 128 15.00 -13.72 5.85
CA LEU A 128 14.78 -13.31 4.47
C LEU A 128 14.18 -14.45 3.63
N LEU A 129 14.80 -15.63 3.65
CA LEU A 129 14.35 -16.79 2.86
C LEU A 129 12.91 -17.19 3.19
N VAL A 130 12.60 -17.31 4.49
CA VAL A 130 11.24 -17.67 4.95
C VAL A 130 10.26 -16.51 4.72
N GLY A 131 10.73 -15.27 4.88
CA GLY A 131 9.93 -14.05 4.76
C GLY A 131 9.50 -13.71 3.34
N ILE A 132 10.22 -14.16 2.29
CA ILE A 132 9.87 -13.86 0.88
C ILE A 132 8.42 -14.23 0.56
N ILE A 133 7.98 -15.42 0.98
CA ILE A 133 6.63 -15.91 0.68
C ILE A 133 5.54 -15.02 1.28
N PRO A 134 5.49 -14.83 2.62
CA PRO A 134 4.42 -14.04 3.24
C PRO A 134 4.52 -12.55 2.88
N VAL A 135 5.73 -12.00 2.65
CA VAL A 135 5.90 -10.61 2.16
C VAL A 135 5.30 -10.46 0.76
N THR A 136 5.61 -11.37 -0.16
CA THR A 136 5.07 -11.33 -1.53
C THR A 136 3.55 -11.44 -1.52
N LEU A 137 2.99 -12.37 -0.73
CA LEU A 137 1.55 -12.51 -0.58
C LEU A 137 0.90 -11.26 0.03
N GLY A 138 1.55 -10.64 1.01
CA GLY A 138 1.11 -9.37 1.59
C GLY A 138 1.05 -8.25 0.57
N VAL A 139 2.10 -8.08 -0.25
CA VAL A 139 2.13 -7.08 -1.34
C VAL A 139 1.02 -7.35 -2.36
N LEU A 140 0.89 -8.59 -2.84
CA LEU A 140 -0.16 -8.95 -3.81
C LEU A 140 -1.57 -8.74 -3.25
N TRP A 141 -1.78 -9.03 -1.96
CA TRP A 141 -3.05 -8.81 -1.30
C TRP A 141 -3.41 -7.31 -1.24
N THR A 142 -2.45 -6.48 -0.86
CA THR A 142 -2.60 -5.02 -0.83
C THR A 142 -2.91 -4.47 -2.23
N GLU A 143 -2.19 -4.91 -3.27
CA GLU A 143 -2.47 -4.53 -4.66
C GLU A 143 -3.86 -5.00 -5.13
N TYR A 144 -4.23 -6.25 -4.87
CA TYR A 144 -5.54 -6.79 -5.25
C TYR A 144 -6.69 -6.00 -4.63
N ARG A 145 -6.58 -5.65 -3.35
CA ARG A 145 -7.61 -4.89 -2.64
C ARG A 145 -7.68 -3.44 -3.12
N GLN A 146 -6.55 -2.83 -3.42
CA GLN A 146 -6.50 -1.47 -3.98
C GLN A 146 -7.01 -1.40 -5.42
N ALA A 147 -6.82 -2.43 -6.24
CA ALA A 147 -7.29 -2.44 -7.64
C ALA A 147 -8.82 -2.57 -7.77
N ARG A 148 -9.51 -3.06 -6.72
CA ARG A 148 -10.94 -3.39 -6.76
C ARG A 148 -11.85 -2.15 -6.88
N PRO A 149 -11.69 -1.07 -6.10
CA PRO A 149 -12.48 0.16 -6.27
C PRO A 149 -12.31 0.83 -7.63
N TYR A 150 -11.08 0.86 -8.18
CA TYR A 150 -10.83 1.49 -9.47
C TYR A 150 -11.55 0.77 -10.61
N ARG A 151 -11.57 -0.58 -10.60
CA ARG A 151 -12.26 -1.37 -11.62
C ARG A 151 -13.78 -1.27 -11.53
N SER A 152 -14.34 -1.24 -10.32
CA SER A 152 -15.78 -1.09 -10.15
C SER A 152 -16.26 0.33 -10.46
N GLY A 153 -15.50 1.35 -10.06
CA GLY A 153 -15.82 2.76 -10.32
C GLY A 153 -15.68 3.13 -11.80
N SER A 154 -14.66 2.61 -12.50
CA SER A 154 -14.55 2.82 -13.95
C SER A 154 -15.64 2.09 -14.72
N ALA A 155 -16.06 0.90 -14.26
CA ALA A 155 -17.12 0.14 -14.92
C ALA A 155 -18.49 0.84 -14.79
N SER A 156 -18.82 1.39 -13.62
CA SER A 156 -20.05 2.18 -13.46
C SER A 156 -20.02 3.47 -14.29
N LEU A 157 -18.89 4.18 -14.32
CA LEU A 157 -18.73 5.38 -15.15
C LEU A 157 -18.86 5.06 -16.65
N ASN A 158 -18.24 3.99 -17.12
CA ASN A 158 -18.37 3.56 -18.51
C ASN A 158 -19.80 3.13 -18.84
N THR A 159 -20.48 2.44 -17.91
CA THR A 159 -21.87 2.02 -18.11
C THR A 159 -22.82 3.23 -18.17
N GLU A 160 -22.58 4.24 -17.32
CA GLU A 160 -23.33 5.49 -17.33
C GLU A 160 -23.11 6.28 -18.62
N LEU A 161 -21.86 6.37 -19.08
CA LEU A 161 -21.49 6.97 -20.38
C LEU A 161 -22.13 6.24 -21.57
N GLU A 162 -22.20 4.91 -21.55
CA GLU A 162 -22.86 4.11 -22.60
C GLU A 162 -24.39 4.22 -22.56
N SER A 163 -24.98 4.45 -21.37
CA SER A 163 -26.42 4.59 -21.18
C SER A 163 -26.97 5.97 -21.61
N HIS A 164 -26.10 6.95 -21.79
CA HIS A 164 -26.42 8.24 -22.39
C HIS A 164 -25.97 8.25 -23.86
N PRO A 165 -26.83 7.87 -24.82
CA PRO A 165 -26.50 8.04 -26.23
C PRO A 165 -26.16 9.51 -26.47
N SER A 166 -25.04 9.77 -27.17
CA SER A 166 -24.64 11.13 -27.53
C SER A 166 -25.87 11.86 -28.11
N PRO A 167 -26.31 12.99 -27.51
CA PRO A 167 -27.26 13.84 -28.19
C PRO A 167 -26.62 14.17 -29.53
N GLY A 168 -27.35 13.90 -30.62
CA GLY A 168 -26.82 14.08 -31.96
C GLY A 168 -26.13 15.43 -32.10
N THR A 169 -25.04 15.46 -32.84
CA THR A 169 -24.29 16.65 -33.27
C THR A 169 -25.19 17.62 -34.03
N GLY A 170 -26.12 18.26 -33.32
CA GLY A 170 -26.87 19.40 -33.80
C GLY A 170 -25.99 20.63 -33.67
N GLU A 171 -25.90 21.41 -34.74
CA GLU A 171 -25.31 22.74 -34.70
C GLU A 171 -25.98 23.57 -33.58
N GLY A 172 -25.16 24.19 -32.71
CA GLY A 172 -25.64 25.10 -31.66
C GLY A 172 -25.90 24.49 -30.27
N VAL A 173 -25.41 23.27 -29.96
CA VAL A 173 -25.46 22.74 -28.58
C VAL A 173 -24.58 23.59 -27.67
N ARG A 174 -25.19 24.25 -26.68
CA ARG A 174 -24.48 24.96 -25.61
C ARG A 174 -24.32 24.05 -24.39
N VAL A 175 -23.15 24.07 -23.78
CA VAL A 175 -22.80 23.33 -22.58
C VAL A 175 -22.57 24.31 -21.44
N THR A 176 -23.24 24.07 -20.33
CA THR A 176 -23.00 24.78 -19.07
C THR A 176 -22.08 23.92 -18.21
N ILE A 177 -20.88 24.41 -17.91
CA ILE A 177 -19.95 23.78 -16.98
C ILE A 177 -20.18 24.43 -15.61
N PRO A 178 -20.79 23.71 -14.65
CA PRO A 178 -21.08 24.27 -13.35
C PRO A 178 -19.78 24.52 -12.59
N SER A 179 -19.70 25.69 -11.98
CA SER A 179 -18.69 25.99 -10.97
C SER A 179 -19.23 25.58 -9.59
N GLY A 180 -18.36 25.34 -8.61
CA GLY A 180 -18.77 24.98 -7.24
C GLY A 180 -19.60 26.05 -6.51
N THR A 181 -19.88 27.18 -7.15
CA THR A 181 -20.71 28.26 -6.64
C THR A 181 -21.54 28.77 -7.82
N SER A 182 -22.87 28.72 -7.74
CA SER A 182 -23.82 29.01 -8.84
C SER A 182 -23.74 30.39 -9.52
N ARG A 183 -22.71 31.20 -9.24
CA ARG A 183 -22.45 32.51 -9.86
C ARG A 183 -21.41 32.51 -10.96
N ASP A 184 -20.58 31.47 -11.09
CA ASP A 184 -19.45 31.45 -12.04
C ASP A 184 -19.55 30.30 -13.06
N ASP A 185 -20.77 29.85 -13.39
CA ASP A 185 -20.98 28.79 -14.36
C ASP A 185 -20.55 29.25 -15.76
N LEU A 186 -19.76 28.41 -16.45
CA LEU A 186 -19.24 28.73 -17.77
C LEU A 186 -20.15 28.14 -18.85
N GLU A 187 -20.83 29.00 -19.59
CA GLU A 187 -21.62 28.61 -20.77
C GLU A 187 -20.83 28.82 -22.06
N LEU A 188 -20.62 27.75 -22.83
CA LEU A 188 -19.93 27.80 -24.12
C LEU A 188 -20.62 26.90 -25.14
N ALA A 189 -20.39 27.16 -26.44
CA ALA A 189 -20.83 26.23 -27.47
C ALA A 189 -19.95 24.98 -27.45
N LEU A 190 -20.53 23.79 -27.65
CA LEU A 190 -19.79 22.52 -27.61
C LEU A 190 -18.68 22.48 -28.66
N GLU A 191 -18.87 23.16 -29.80
CA GLU A 191 -17.89 23.30 -30.88
C GLU A 191 -16.64 24.11 -30.50
N ASP A 192 -16.80 25.05 -29.56
CA ASP A 192 -15.70 25.88 -29.07
C ASP A 192 -14.92 25.17 -27.96
N LEU A 193 -15.41 24.05 -27.42
CA LEU A 193 -14.74 23.30 -26.36
C LEU A 193 -13.58 22.48 -26.92
N LEU A 194 -12.34 22.79 -26.49
CA LEU A 194 -11.16 22.04 -26.91
C LEU A 194 -10.92 20.85 -25.99
N PHE A 195 -10.73 21.11 -24.70
CA PHE A 195 -10.55 20.08 -23.68
C PHE A 195 -10.74 20.67 -22.27
N ILE A 196 -10.95 19.77 -21.31
CA ILE A 196 -11.06 20.10 -19.89
C ILE A 196 -9.95 19.37 -19.15
N ARG A 197 -9.27 20.07 -18.25
CA ARG A 197 -8.22 19.52 -17.39
C ARG A 197 -8.57 19.75 -15.93
N SER A 198 -8.45 18.70 -15.12
CA SER A 198 -8.50 18.82 -13.66
C SER A 198 -7.13 19.21 -13.10
N ASP A 199 -7.10 20.21 -12.22
CA ASP A 199 -5.92 20.62 -11.46
C ASP A 199 -6.29 20.87 -9.98
N GLY A 200 -6.25 19.80 -9.17
CA GLY A 200 -6.62 19.84 -7.77
C GLY A 200 -8.08 20.23 -7.56
N ASN A 201 -8.32 21.35 -6.86
CA ASN A 201 -9.66 21.89 -6.60
C ASN A 201 -10.17 22.83 -7.71
N TYR A 202 -9.46 22.88 -8.83
CA TYR A 202 -9.81 23.69 -9.99
C TYR A 202 -9.99 22.81 -11.21
N VAL A 203 -10.84 23.29 -12.11
CA VAL A 203 -11.03 22.76 -13.45
C VAL A 203 -10.61 23.86 -14.42
N GLU A 204 -9.61 23.56 -15.24
CA GLU A 204 -9.22 24.39 -16.37
C GLU A 204 -10.04 23.99 -17.60
N VAL A 205 -10.83 24.92 -18.13
CA VAL A 205 -11.57 24.76 -19.38
C VAL A 205 -10.84 25.52 -20.47
N TYR A 206 -10.41 24.80 -21.51
CA TYR A 206 -9.80 25.39 -22.70
C TYR A 206 -10.85 25.45 -23.81
N HIS A 207 -11.17 26.65 -24.26
CA HIS A 207 -12.20 26.91 -25.27
C HIS A 207 -11.77 27.97 -26.27
N LEU A 208 -12.47 28.09 -27.39
CA LEU A 208 -12.26 29.13 -28.40
C LEU A 208 -13.17 30.32 -28.13
N ASP A 209 -12.57 31.51 -28.03
CA ASP A 209 -13.29 32.80 -28.04
C ASP A 209 -12.82 33.59 -29.26
N LEU A 210 -13.72 33.84 -30.21
CA LEU A 210 -13.40 34.47 -31.50
C LEU A 210 -12.20 33.81 -32.21
N GLU A 211 -12.23 32.47 -32.33
CA GLU A 211 -11.18 31.62 -32.92
C GLU A 211 -9.81 31.65 -32.18
N ARG A 212 -9.75 32.23 -30.97
CA ARG A 212 -8.53 32.24 -30.15
C ARG A 212 -8.68 31.30 -28.95
N PRO A 213 -7.67 30.47 -28.66
CA PRO A 213 -7.71 29.60 -27.49
C PRO A 213 -7.61 30.43 -26.20
N VAL A 214 -8.62 30.30 -25.34
CA VAL A 214 -8.74 30.94 -24.03
C VAL A 214 -8.83 29.86 -22.95
N ARG A 215 -8.27 30.18 -21.77
CA ARG A 215 -8.30 29.33 -20.59
C ARG A 215 -9.18 29.96 -19.51
N SER A 216 -10.27 29.29 -19.15
CA SER A 216 -11.12 29.63 -18.01
C SER A 216 -10.83 28.71 -16.83
N LEU A 217 -10.65 29.28 -15.63
CA LEU A 217 -10.43 28.54 -14.39
C LEU A 217 -11.74 28.53 -13.59
N LEU A 218 -12.28 27.34 -13.35
CA LEU A 218 -13.46 27.13 -12.53
C LEU A 218 -13.04 26.46 -11.23
N ARG A 219 -13.50 27.00 -10.10
CA ARG A 219 -13.27 26.37 -8.81
C ARG A 219 -14.34 25.31 -8.59
N CYS A 220 -13.93 24.06 -8.38
CA CYS A 220 -14.81 23.00 -7.92
C CYS A 220 -14.67 22.91 -6.40
N SER A 221 -15.73 23.28 -5.68
CA SER A 221 -15.82 22.97 -4.24
C SER A 221 -16.11 21.48 -4.11
N LEU A 222 -15.19 20.76 -3.45
CA LEU A 222 -15.48 19.47 -2.84
C LEU A 222 -16.53 19.63 -1.73
#